data_AF-V4AV69-F1
#
_entry.id   AF-V4AV69-F1
#
_cell.length_a   1.000
_cell.length_b   1.000
_cell.length_c   1.000
_cell.angle_alpha   90.00
_cell.angle_beta   90.00
_cell.angle_gamma   90.00
#
_symmetry.space_group_name_H-M   'P 1'
#
loop_
_entity.id
_entity.type
_entity.pdbx_description
1 polymer ?
#
loop_
_entity_poly.entity_id
_entity_poly.type
_entity_poly.pdbx_seq_one_letter_code
_entity_poly.pdbx_strand_id
1 'polypeptide(L)'
;MADARTEEIGKSVTCSSLLMGLKSTVEGLLANQSINVWNIYGGLNRVCKHVEDILLHRIKLQEEKADDNQVSYWKFIQELKWLNPTLGPKIELIIRCNESKQDRCLHWLRDSLNDHTLSSQLHTLVCNKQHLYQHYYDPNQPLKMLIVAI
;
A
#
# COMPACT_ATOMS: atom_id res chain seq x y z
N MET A 1 -41.28 15.48 -10.13
CA MET A 1 -41.47 14.40 -9.15
C MET A 1 -40.33 13.42 -9.38
N ALA A 2 -39.16 13.77 -8.85
CA ALA A 2 -37.91 13.08 -9.09
C ALA A 2 -37.21 12.81 -7.76
N ASP A 3 -36.42 11.75 -7.76
CA ASP A 3 -35.39 11.38 -6.80
C ASP A 3 -35.81 10.60 -5.56
N ALA A 4 -35.90 9.29 -5.77
CA ALA A 4 -35.58 8.28 -4.77
C ALA A 4 -34.79 7.16 -5.46
N ARG A 5 -33.49 7.35 -5.73
CA ARG A 5 -32.54 6.24 -6.03
C ARG A 5 -31.05 6.60 -6.20
N THR A 6 -30.54 7.60 -5.48
CA THR A 6 -29.10 7.96 -5.57
C THR A 6 -28.45 8.17 -4.19
N GLU A 7 -28.70 7.26 -3.25
CA GLU A 7 -28.03 7.24 -1.93
C GLU A 7 -27.35 5.89 -1.64
N GLU A 8 -26.69 5.29 -2.64
CA GLU A 8 -25.80 4.13 -2.45
C GLU A 8 -24.32 4.43 -2.73
N ILE A 9 -23.88 5.67 -2.51
CA ILE A 9 -22.47 6.05 -2.61
C ILE A 9 -21.97 6.41 -1.22
N GLY A 10 -21.19 5.51 -0.63
CA GLY A 10 -20.39 5.82 0.55
C GLY A 10 -20.60 4.90 1.73
N LYS A 11 -20.48 3.57 1.53
CA LYS A 11 -19.85 2.78 2.59
C LYS A 11 -18.44 3.32 2.73
N SER A 12 -18.27 4.27 3.65
CA SER A 12 -16.98 4.74 4.15
C SER A 12 -16.25 3.49 4.63
N VAL A 13 -15.45 2.88 3.76
CA VAL A 13 -14.56 1.79 4.12
C VAL A 13 -13.62 2.39 5.17
N THR A 14 -13.88 2.05 6.43
CA THR A 14 -13.13 2.56 7.56
C THR A 14 -11.77 1.88 7.57
N CYS A 15 -10.69 2.61 7.90
CA CYS A 15 -9.34 2.05 7.98
C CYS A 15 -9.29 0.80 8.87
N SER A 16 -10.10 0.75 9.93
CA SER A 16 -10.25 -0.42 10.81
C SER A 16 -10.73 -1.66 10.07
N SER A 17 -11.65 -1.54 9.11
CA SER A 17 -12.14 -2.67 8.30
C SER A 17 -11.06 -3.24 7.37
N LEU A 18 -10.23 -2.38 6.77
CA LEU A 18 -9.11 -2.80 5.92
C LEU A 18 -8.03 -3.54 6.73
N LEU A 19 -7.69 -3.01 7.91
CA LEU A 19 -6.71 -3.63 8.81
C LEU A 19 -7.23 -4.95 9.40
N MET A 20 -8.51 -5.03 9.73
CA MET A 20 -9.13 -6.30 10.14
C MET A 20 -9.10 -7.34 9.01
N GLY A 21 -9.31 -6.92 7.76
CA GLY A 21 -9.16 -7.79 6.59
C GLY A 21 -7.73 -8.31 6.42
N LEU A 22 -6.73 -7.43 6.57
CA LEU A 22 -5.33 -7.80 6.56
C LEU A 22 -4.99 -8.79 7.69
N LYS A 23 -5.35 -8.45 8.93
CA LYS A 23 -5.12 -9.29 10.11
C LYS A 23 -5.77 -10.67 9.95
N SER A 24 -7.04 -10.73 9.56
CA SER A 24 -7.75 -12.00 9.35
C SER A 24 -7.12 -12.84 8.23
N THR A 25 -6.63 -12.19 7.18
CA THR A 25 -5.90 -12.89 6.10
C THR A 25 -4.58 -13.47 6.60
N VAL A 26 -3.81 -12.72 7.39
CA VAL A 26 -2.55 -13.19 7.99
C VAL A 26 -2.80 -14.31 9.01
N GLU A 27 -3.78 -14.14 9.89
CA GLU A 27 -4.19 -15.15 10.87
C GLU A 27 -4.69 -16.43 10.18
N GLY A 28 -5.49 -16.31 9.12
CA GLY A 28 -5.97 -17.45 8.33
C GLY A 28 -4.84 -18.19 7.58
N LEU A 29 -3.83 -17.47 7.10
CA LEU A 29 -2.64 -18.07 6.50
C LEU A 29 -1.76 -18.78 7.53
N LEU A 30 -1.57 -18.18 8.71
CA LEU A 30 -0.78 -18.77 9.81
C LEU A 30 -1.48 -19.96 10.48
N ALA A 31 -2.81 -19.95 10.58
CA ALA A 31 -3.60 -21.01 11.17
C ALA A 31 -3.49 -22.34 10.41
N ASN A 32 -3.24 -22.29 9.09
CA ASN A 32 -3.05 -23.48 8.27
C ASN A 32 -1.70 -24.18 8.51
N GLN A 33 -0.76 -23.60 9.27
CA GLN A 33 0.58 -24.12 9.62
C GLN A 33 1.41 -24.70 8.45
N SER A 34 0.98 -24.51 7.21
CA SER A 34 1.67 -25.05 6.05
C SER A 34 2.90 -24.23 5.71
N ILE A 35 3.99 -24.93 5.42
CA ILE A 35 5.22 -24.33 4.91
C ILE A 35 4.89 -23.70 3.55
N ASN A 36 5.32 -22.46 3.30
CA ASN A 36 5.08 -21.70 2.05
C ASN A 36 3.63 -21.25 1.79
N VAL A 37 2.81 -21.02 2.82
CA VAL A 37 1.44 -20.43 2.68
C VAL A 37 1.39 -19.15 1.87
N TRP A 38 2.47 -18.36 1.90
CA TRP A 38 2.64 -17.15 1.13
C TRP A 38 2.61 -17.42 -0.38
N ASN A 39 3.24 -18.50 -0.85
CA ASN A 39 3.34 -18.86 -2.27
C ASN A 39 2.27 -19.87 -2.74
N ILE A 40 1.89 -20.86 -1.92
CA ILE A 40 1.10 -22.02 -2.40
C ILE A 40 -0.39 -21.69 -2.59
N TYR A 41 -0.94 -20.69 -1.89
CA TYR A 41 -2.38 -20.36 -1.96
C TYR A 41 -2.67 -18.94 -2.44
N GLY A 42 -1.67 -18.27 -3.03
CA GLY A 42 -1.77 -16.85 -3.35
C GLY A 42 -1.94 -15.98 -2.10
N GLY A 43 -1.48 -16.46 -0.93
CA GLY A 43 -1.54 -15.73 0.33
C GLY A 43 -0.83 -14.38 0.24
N LEU A 44 0.37 -14.38 -0.37
CA LEU A 44 1.11 -13.16 -0.66
C LEU A 44 0.29 -12.19 -1.51
N ASN A 45 -0.38 -12.66 -2.56
CA ASN A 45 -1.20 -11.81 -3.43
C ASN A 45 -2.42 -11.22 -2.71
N ARG A 46 -3.06 -11.98 -1.80
CA ARG A 46 -4.17 -11.50 -0.97
C ARG A 46 -3.72 -10.45 0.05
N VAL A 47 -2.55 -10.65 0.66
CA VAL A 47 -1.94 -9.69 1.57
C VAL A 47 -1.51 -8.43 0.82
N CYS A 48 -0.85 -8.57 -0.34
CA CYS A 48 -0.51 -7.47 -1.22
C CYS A 48 -1.74 -6.63 -1.56
N LYS A 49 -2.86 -7.27 -1.93
CA LYS A 49 -4.11 -6.57 -2.24
C LYS A 49 -4.65 -5.76 -1.06
N HIS A 50 -4.67 -6.33 0.15
CA HIS A 50 -5.13 -5.60 1.33
C HIS A 50 -4.21 -4.43 1.69
N VAL A 51 -2.89 -4.62 1.59
CA VAL A 51 -1.93 -3.53 1.84
C VAL A 51 -2.04 -2.45 0.76
N GLU A 52 -2.24 -2.82 -0.49
CA GLU A 52 -2.49 -1.91 -1.60
C GLU A 52 -3.77 -1.09 -1.39
N ASP A 53 -4.87 -1.73 -0.98
CA ASP A 53 -6.13 -1.03 -0.66
C ASP A 53 -5.92 -0.01 0.49
N ILE A 54 -5.04 -0.31 1.45
CA ILE A 54 -4.70 0.62 2.55
C ILE A 54 -3.82 1.77 2.06
N LEU A 55 -2.83 1.49 1.20
CA LEU A 55 -1.93 2.50 0.63
C LEU A 55 -2.64 3.42 -0.36
N LEU A 56 -3.62 2.91 -1.11
CA LEU A 56 -4.46 3.72 -1.98
C LEU A 56 -5.51 4.51 -1.20
N HIS A 57 -5.81 4.12 0.03
CA HIS A 57 -6.79 4.83 0.85
C HIS A 57 -6.28 6.24 1.18
N ARG A 58 -7.06 7.26 0.79
CA ARG A 58 -6.80 8.69 1.06
C ARG A 58 -5.54 9.26 0.41
N ILE A 59 -4.98 8.59 -0.61
CA ILE A 59 -3.91 9.18 -1.42
C ILE A 59 -4.44 10.42 -2.16
N LYS A 60 -3.65 11.49 -2.17
CA LYS A 60 -3.93 12.68 -2.96
C LYS A 60 -3.74 12.34 -4.42
N LEU A 61 -4.76 12.58 -5.24
CA LEU A 61 -4.63 12.59 -6.68
C LEU A 61 -3.65 13.72 -7.03
N GLN A 62 -2.41 13.37 -7.38
CA GLN A 62 -1.50 14.35 -7.93
C GLN A 62 -1.89 14.58 -9.39
N GLU A 63 -2.48 15.74 -9.65
CA GLU A 63 -2.70 16.28 -10.99
C GLU A 63 -1.34 16.56 -11.64
N GLU A 64 -0.68 15.52 -12.17
CA GLU A 64 0.35 15.73 -13.18
C GLU A 64 -0.19 15.33 -14.55
N LYS A 65 -0.17 16.36 -15.40
CA LYS A 65 -0.54 16.45 -16.81
C LYS A 65 -0.44 15.12 -17.57
N ALA A 66 -1.58 14.77 -18.16
CA ALA A 66 -1.74 14.17 -19.48
C ALA A 66 -0.78 13.02 -19.83
N ASP A 67 -1.07 11.82 -19.32
CA ASP A 67 -1.20 10.59 -20.16
C ASP A 67 -1.67 9.39 -19.33
N ASP A 68 -1.50 9.44 -18.01
CA ASP A 68 -1.66 8.27 -17.16
C ASP A 68 -2.54 8.60 -15.94
N ASN A 69 -3.86 8.55 -16.15
CA ASN A 69 -4.90 8.88 -15.17
C ASN A 69 -5.03 7.81 -14.05
N GLN A 70 -4.00 6.99 -13.82
CA GLN A 70 -3.98 5.97 -12.78
C GLN A 70 -3.50 6.52 -11.43
N VAL A 71 -4.39 6.40 -10.44
CA VAL A 71 -4.08 6.62 -9.03
C VAL A 71 -3.05 5.57 -8.59
N SER A 72 -1.82 5.99 -8.32
CA SER A 72 -0.76 5.10 -7.86
C SER A 72 0.01 5.70 -6.69
N TYR A 73 0.34 4.86 -5.72
CA TYR A 73 1.19 5.21 -4.58
C TYR A 73 2.69 5.09 -4.91
N TRP A 74 3.04 4.84 -6.17
CA TRP A 74 4.43 4.73 -6.62
C TRP A 74 5.24 5.99 -6.31
N LYS A 75 4.64 7.17 -6.49
CA LYS A 75 5.31 8.45 -6.17
C LYS A 75 5.58 8.63 -4.68
N PHE A 76 4.80 8.00 -3.82
CA PHE A 76 5.06 7.98 -2.39
C PHE A 76 6.22 7.02 -2.07
N ILE A 77 6.30 5.88 -2.74
CA ILE A 77 7.35 4.87 -2.59
C ILE A 77 8.69 5.34 -3.15
N GLN A 78 8.72 6.00 -4.32
CA GLN A 78 9.98 6.37 -4.97
C GLN A 78 10.87 7.25 -4.08
N GLU A 79 10.28 8.00 -3.16
CA GLU A 79 11.00 8.86 -2.20
C GLU A 79 11.74 8.05 -1.12
N LEU A 80 11.42 6.77 -0.92
CA LEU A 80 12.21 5.87 -0.06
C LEU A 80 13.69 5.87 -0.44
N LYS A 81 14.02 6.06 -1.72
CA LYS A 81 15.42 6.08 -2.17
C LYS A 81 16.23 7.22 -1.56
N TRP A 82 15.57 8.34 -1.23
CA TRP A 82 16.18 9.50 -0.60
C TRP A 82 16.03 9.46 0.92
N LEU A 83 14.94 8.87 1.43
CA LEU A 83 14.67 8.76 2.86
C LEU A 83 15.46 7.64 3.53
N ASN A 84 15.81 6.58 2.79
CA ASN A 84 16.62 5.48 3.28
C ASN A 84 17.69 5.08 2.24
N PRO A 85 18.96 5.43 2.47
CA PRO A 85 20.04 5.13 1.53
C PRO A 85 20.28 3.63 1.32
N THR A 86 19.87 2.77 2.27
CA THR A 86 19.98 1.31 2.11
C THR A 86 18.94 0.72 1.16
N LEU A 87 17.79 1.40 0.98
CA LEU A 87 16.72 0.96 0.09
C LEU A 87 16.84 1.60 -1.30
N GLY A 88 17.60 2.68 -1.44
CA GLY A 88 17.79 3.40 -2.70
C GLY A 88 18.17 2.53 -3.89
N PRO A 89 19.17 1.64 -3.79
CA PRO A 89 19.53 0.75 -4.89
C PRO A 89 18.39 -0.18 -5.33
N LYS A 90 17.58 -0.68 -4.38
CA LYS A 90 16.43 -1.54 -4.68
C LYS A 90 15.33 -0.77 -5.42
N ILE A 91 15.02 0.44 -4.96
CA ILE A 91 14.04 1.32 -5.62
C ILE A 91 14.51 1.72 -7.02
N GLU A 92 15.79 2.03 -7.19
CA GLU A 92 16.36 2.32 -8.52
C GLU A 92 16.23 1.16 -9.49
N LEU A 93 16.44 -0.09 -9.02
CA LEU A 93 16.29 -1.27 -9.85
C LEU A 93 14.85 -1.39 -10.39
N ILE A 94 13.85 -1.16 -9.54
CA ILE A 94 12.43 -1.17 -9.93
C ILE A 94 12.11 0.00 -10.88
N ILE A 95 12.70 1.18 -10.69
CA ILE A 95 12.56 2.32 -11.61
C ILE A 95 13.12 1.98 -13.01
N ARG A 96 14.22 1.23 -13.07
CA ARG A 96 14.86 0.81 -14.33
C ARG A 96 14.09 -0.29 -15.05
N CYS A 97 13.26 -1.06 -14.35
CA CYS A 97 12.32 -1.98 -14.98
C CYS A 97 11.30 -1.19 -15.82
N ASN A 98 11.11 -1.58 -17.08
CA ASN A 98 10.13 -0.98 -17.99
C ASN A 98 8.71 -1.50 -17.69
N GLU A 99 8.30 -1.34 -16.44
CA GLU A 99 7.03 -1.78 -15.85
C GLU A 99 6.10 -0.58 -15.67
N SER A 100 4.78 -0.83 -15.68
CA SER A 100 3.80 0.20 -15.34
C SER A 100 3.97 0.66 -13.88
N LYS A 101 3.45 1.84 -13.52
CA LYS A 101 3.51 2.31 -12.12
C LYS A 101 2.85 1.32 -11.16
N GLN A 102 1.77 0.66 -11.59
CA GLN A 102 1.05 -0.32 -10.79
C GLN A 102 1.89 -1.60 -10.60
N ASP A 103 2.53 -2.09 -11.66
CA ASP A 103 3.40 -3.27 -11.58
C ASP A 103 4.60 -3.01 -10.66
N ARG A 104 5.20 -1.82 -10.74
CA ARG A 104 6.29 -1.40 -9.84
C ARG A 104 5.87 -1.36 -8.37
N CYS A 105 4.65 -0.92 -8.09
CA CYS A 105 4.09 -0.93 -6.74
C CYS A 105 3.94 -2.35 -6.20
N LEU A 106 3.38 -3.26 -7.01
CA LEU A 106 3.22 -4.66 -6.66
C LEU A 106 4.57 -5.37 -6.49
N HIS A 107 5.55 -5.06 -7.34
CA HIS A 107 6.92 -5.57 -7.24
C HIS A 107 7.55 -5.16 -5.91
N TRP A 108 7.55 -3.86 -5.60
CA TRP A 108 8.05 -3.34 -4.32
C TRP A 108 7.36 -3.99 -3.12
N LEU A 109 6.04 -4.14 -3.17
CA LEU A 109 5.26 -4.68 -2.07
C LEU A 109 5.56 -6.16 -1.83
N ARG A 110 5.69 -6.95 -2.90
CA ARG A 110 6.07 -8.37 -2.84
C ARG A 110 7.46 -8.53 -2.26
N ASP A 111 8.44 -7.76 -2.74
CA ASP A 111 9.81 -7.81 -2.23
C ASP A 111 9.87 -7.39 -0.77
N SER A 112 9.16 -6.32 -0.41
CA SER A 112 9.14 -5.82 0.98
C SER A 112 8.49 -6.80 1.96
N LEU A 113 7.49 -7.55 1.51
CA LEU A 113 6.86 -8.63 2.30
C LEU A 113 7.75 -9.86 2.40
N ASN A 114 8.38 -10.29 1.31
CA ASN A 114 9.32 -11.41 1.29
C ASN A 114 10.55 -11.15 2.17
N ASP A 115 11.07 -9.92 2.12
CA ASP A 115 12.22 -9.50 2.93
C ASP A 115 11.85 -9.17 4.38
N HIS A 116 10.57 -9.25 4.77
CA HIS A 116 10.06 -8.81 6.08
C HIS A 116 10.43 -7.36 6.43
N THR A 117 10.63 -6.50 5.42
CA THR A 117 11.05 -5.10 5.62
C THR A 117 9.90 -4.11 5.53
N LEU A 118 8.72 -4.53 5.04
CA LEU A 118 7.58 -3.65 4.76
C LEU A 118 7.25 -2.68 5.91
N SER A 119 7.18 -3.16 7.15
CA SER A 119 6.87 -2.33 8.33
C SER A 119 7.93 -1.24 8.56
N SER A 120 9.23 -1.57 8.43
CA SER A 120 10.33 -0.62 8.55
C SER A 120 10.35 0.42 7.41
N GLN A 121 10.05 -0.02 6.18
CA GLN A 121 9.97 0.88 5.03
C GLN A 121 8.81 1.87 5.19
N LEU A 122 7.62 1.37 5.54
CA LEU A 122 6.44 2.20 5.84
C LEU A 122 6.69 3.13 7.03
N HIS A 123 7.34 2.64 8.09
CA HIS A 123 7.71 3.47 9.23
C HIS A 123 8.58 4.65 8.80
N THR A 124 9.61 4.40 7.99
CA THR A 124 10.48 5.46 7.45
C THR A 124 9.67 6.50 6.64
N LEU A 125 8.76 6.04 5.79
CA LEU A 125 7.89 6.90 4.99
C LEU A 125 6.93 7.75 5.84
N VAL A 126 6.33 7.17 6.88
CA VAL A 126 5.35 7.83 7.76
C VAL A 126 6.02 8.74 8.79
N CYS A 127 7.27 8.44 9.17
CA CYS A 127 8.05 9.29 10.08
C CYS A 127 8.28 10.68 9.49
N ASN A 128 8.44 10.78 8.16
CA ASN A 128 8.53 12.04 7.46
C ASN A 128 7.14 12.66 7.22
N LYS A 129 6.66 13.42 8.21
CA LYS A 129 5.34 14.09 8.15
C LYS A 129 5.19 15.01 6.95
N GLN A 130 6.25 15.71 6.53
CA GLN A 130 6.19 16.65 5.41
C GLN A 130 5.92 15.93 4.09
N HIS A 131 6.65 14.84 3.82
CA HIS A 131 6.42 13.93 2.70
C HIS A 131 4.99 13.36 2.72
N LEU A 132 4.59 12.89 3.89
CA LEU A 132 3.30 12.27 4.12
C LEU A 132 2.11 13.22 3.81
N TYR A 133 2.20 14.50 4.24
CA TYR A 133 1.18 15.52 3.92
C TYR A 133 1.18 15.94 2.44
N GLN A 134 2.28 15.76 1.71
CA GLN A 134 2.32 16.04 0.27
C GLN A 134 1.55 14.99 -0.54
N HIS A 135 1.50 13.74 -0.05
CA HIS A 135 0.90 12.62 -0.78
C HIS A 135 -0.46 12.14 -0.24
N TYR A 136 -0.88 12.51 0.98
CA TYR A 136 -2.15 12.04 1.57
C TYR A 136 -3.01 13.18 2.15
N TYR A 137 -4.34 13.04 2.04
CA TYR A 137 -5.31 14.00 2.59
C TYR A 137 -5.46 13.88 4.11
N ASP A 138 -5.43 12.66 4.65
CA ASP A 138 -5.44 12.40 6.10
C ASP A 138 -4.53 11.21 6.43
N PRO A 139 -3.23 11.47 6.65
CA PRO A 139 -2.27 10.39 6.80
C PRO A 139 -2.17 9.80 8.21
N ASN A 140 -2.75 10.45 9.22
CA ASN A 140 -2.43 10.13 10.61
C ASN A 140 -3.10 8.86 11.13
N GLN A 141 -4.14 8.36 10.45
CA GLN A 141 -4.88 7.17 10.89
C GLN A 141 -4.51 5.87 10.17
N PRO A 142 -4.50 5.77 8.81
CA PRO A 142 -4.34 4.48 8.14
C PRO A 142 -2.92 3.91 8.25
N LEU A 143 -1.90 4.72 7.99
CA LEU A 143 -0.52 4.22 7.82
C LEU A 143 0.18 3.95 9.15
N LYS A 144 -0.12 4.73 10.20
CA LYS A 144 0.36 4.44 11.56
C LYS A 144 -0.24 3.14 12.10
N MET A 145 -1.52 2.90 11.83
CA MET A 145 -2.16 1.65 12.25
C MET A 145 -1.68 0.45 11.45
N LEU A 146 -1.29 0.63 10.18
CA LEU A 146 -0.64 -0.41 9.37
C LEU A 146 0.72 -0.82 9.95
N ILE A 147 1.54 0.13 10.41
CA ILE A 147 2.83 -0.17 11.07
C ILE A 147 2.65 -0.97 12.38
N VAL A 148 1.55 -0.75 13.10
CA VAL A 148 1.26 -1.47 14.35
C VAL A 148 0.66 -2.86 14.09
N ALA A 149 0.07 -3.08 12.90
CA ALA A 149 -0.65 -4.31 12.56
C ALA A 149 0.19 -5.39 11.86
N ILE A 150 1.37 -5.06 11.34
CA ILE A 150 2.30 -5.96 10.62
C ILE A 150 3.60 -6.09 11.41
#